data_AF-A0A3D3CJY6-F1
#
_entry.id   AF-A0A3D3CJY6-F1
#
_cell.length_a   1.000
_cell.length_b   1.000
_cell.length_c   1.000
_cell.angle_alpha   90.00
_cell.angle_beta   90.00
_cell.angle_gamma   90.00
#
_symmetry.space_group_name_H-M   'P 1'
#
loop_
_entity.id
_entity.type
_entity.pdbx_description
1 polymer ?
#
loop_
_entity_poly.entity_id
_entity_poly.type
_entity_poly.pdbx_seq_one_letter_code
_entity_poly.pdbx_strand_id
1 'polypeptide(L)'
;MVTASILDAREARWNRRRRKASAMPPGRVLVTFTLRMPSSLRLDDRRNSFGKPLFDSLLRFFDRMGMTVTEEEYLVGGDGPEGYCLVLGGADEVKRGAVHFEENHPWGDLADVDIMDGALRCVERRASDLPPRRCYVCGGTASECIVARAHTVEETNRCVLEILERPAPKKGRSISSLAAKAAEALLFETAAAPKPGLVDPLTNGAHKDMDYFTFLRSAAALAPWWEVFVQLGWDFGGEEPAQLLPLLRARGLEAERAMLAATGGVNTHKGLIFSLGILCAAAGNLAAADVPVTDQTCSAYAARIVQGIVERDFSGLEKKADARR
;
A
#
# COMPACT_ATOMS: atom_id res chain seq x y z
N MET A 1 -27.33 32.66 -5.11
CA MET A 1 -27.55 32.56 -3.65
C MET A 1 -26.72 31.41 -3.04
N VAL A 2 -25.39 31.45 -3.14
CA VAL A 2 -24.48 30.38 -2.60
C VAL A 2 -23.36 30.97 -1.72
N THR A 3 -23.40 32.27 -1.40
CA THR A 3 -22.23 32.98 -0.84
C THR A 3 -22.17 33.02 0.69
N ALA A 4 -23.31 33.02 1.40
CA ALA A 4 -23.31 33.05 2.87
C ALA A 4 -22.86 31.70 3.49
N SER A 5 -23.39 30.58 3.00
CA SER A 5 -23.15 29.26 3.61
C SER A 5 -21.71 28.74 3.48
N ILE A 6 -20.98 29.09 2.41
CA ILE A 6 -19.57 28.68 2.22
C ILE A 6 -18.64 29.51 3.10
N LEU A 7 -18.93 30.81 3.27
CA LEU A 7 -18.14 31.68 4.15
C LEU A 7 -18.29 31.23 5.61
N ASP A 8 -19.52 30.95 6.04
CA ASP A 8 -19.79 30.40 7.38
C ASP A 8 -19.08 29.06 7.59
N ALA A 9 -19.05 28.19 6.58
CA ALA A 9 -18.34 26.92 6.63
C ALA A 9 -16.81 27.11 6.76
N ARG A 10 -16.23 28.07 6.04
CA ARG A 10 -14.79 28.40 6.14
C ARG A 10 -14.44 28.99 7.49
N GLU A 11 -15.29 29.84 8.04
CA GLU A 11 -15.11 30.40 9.38
C GLU A 11 -15.21 29.30 10.45
N ALA A 12 -16.20 28.40 10.35
CA ALA A 12 -16.32 27.25 11.24
C ALA A 12 -15.08 26.34 11.18
N ARG A 13 -14.54 26.09 9.98
CA ARG A 13 -13.28 25.35 9.76
C ARG A 13 -12.10 26.04 10.45
N TRP A 14 -11.94 27.36 10.26
CA TRP A 14 -10.89 28.14 10.90
C TRP A 14 -10.98 28.08 12.43
N ASN A 15 -12.18 28.24 12.97
CA ASN A 15 -12.42 28.17 14.41
C ASN A 15 -12.13 26.77 14.99
N ARG A 16 -12.39 25.68 14.24
CA ARG A 16 -11.97 24.32 14.63
C ARG A 16 -10.46 24.20 14.70
N ARG A 17 -9.74 24.64 13.66
CA ARG A 17 -8.26 24.65 13.63
C ARG A 17 -7.71 25.38 14.85
N ARG A 18 -8.23 26.59 15.14
CA ARG A 18 -7.80 27.39 16.30
C ARG A 18 -8.01 26.69 17.62
N ARG A 19 -9.18 26.06 17.84
CA ARG A 19 -9.45 25.30 19.07
C ARG A 19 -8.47 24.14 19.24
N LYS A 20 -8.23 23.35 18.18
CA LYS A 20 -7.29 22.22 18.23
C LYS A 20 -5.85 22.67 18.46
N ALA A 21 -5.39 23.69 17.75
CA ALA A 21 -4.03 24.23 17.96
C ALA A 21 -3.84 24.80 19.38
N SER A 22 -4.87 25.46 19.93
CA SER A 22 -4.80 26.00 21.30
C SER A 22 -4.80 24.92 22.38
N ALA A 23 -5.44 23.77 22.11
CA ALA A 23 -5.47 22.61 23.02
C ALA A 23 -4.33 21.60 22.76
N MET A 24 -3.47 21.87 21.78
CA MET A 24 -2.46 20.92 21.33
C MET A 24 -1.37 20.70 22.40
N PRO A 25 -1.12 19.44 22.81
CA PRO A 25 -0.04 19.16 23.75
C PRO A 25 1.35 19.48 23.14
N PRO A 26 2.37 19.77 23.96
CA PRO A 26 3.74 19.97 23.49
C PRO A 26 4.28 18.77 22.70
N GLY A 27 5.16 19.04 21.73
CA GLY A 27 5.80 18.03 20.90
C GLY A 27 4.92 17.42 19.81
N ARG A 28 3.71 17.95 19.60
CA ARG A 28 2.79 17.54 18.54
C ARG A 28 2.61 18.62 17.50
N VAL A 29 2.14 18.19 16.33
CA VAL A 29 1.69 19.07 15.25
C VAL A 29 0.25 18.75 14.86
N LEU A 30 -0.47 19.77 14.44
CA LEU A 30 -1.83 19.62 13.95
C LEU A 30 -1.78 19.32 12.46
N VAL A 31 -2.30 18.16 12.07
CA VAL A 31 -2.52 17.80 10.68
C VAL A 31 -3.95 18.13 10.31
N THR A 32 -4.14 18.83 9.19
CA THR A 32 -5.46 19.08 8.62
C THR A 32 -5.54 18.51 7.22
N PHE A 33 -6.67 17.87 6.93
CA PHE A 33 -6.95 17.21 5.66
C PHE A 33 -8.19 17.84 5.02
N THR A 34 -8.09 18.17 3.74
CA THR A 34 -9.24 18.52 2.89
C THR A 34 -9.05 17.95 1.49
N LEU A 35 -10.05 18.11 0.62
CA LEU A 35 -9.99 17.65 -0.76
C LEU A 35 -9.51 18.74 -1.73
N ARG A 36 -8.54 18.42 -2.58
CA ARG A 36 -7.96 19.33 -3.60
C ARG A 36 -8.84 19.43 -4.86
N MET A 37 -10.03 20.02 -4.72
CA MET A 37 -10.96 20.27 -5.83
C MET A 37 -11.85 21.48 -5.56
N PRO A 38 -12.47 22.08 -6.60
CA PRO A 38 -13.44 23.17 -6.43
C PRO A 38 -14.55 22.84 -5.43
N SER A 39 -14.99 23.83 -4.65
CA SER A 39 -16.05 23.66 -3.63
C SER A 39 -17.35 23.07 -4.21
N SER A 40 -17.69 23.38 -5.46
CA SER A 40 -18.84 22.81 -6.17
C SER A 40 -18.74 21.29 -6.36
N LEU A 41 -17.52 20.75 -6.49
CA LEU A 41 -17.29 19.31 -6.62
C LEU A 41 -17.20 18.64 -5.25
N ARG A 42 -16.73 19.35 -4.21
CA ARG A 42 -16.57 18.81 -2.85
C ARG A 42 -17.88 18.39 -2.17
N LEU A 43 -19.03 18.91 -2.62
CA LEU A 43 -20.33 18.66 -1.99
C LEU A 43 -21.15 17.55 -2.69
N ASP A 44 -20.59 16.94 -3.74
CA ASP A 44 -21.22 15.82 -4.45
C ASP A 44 -21.11 14.53 -3.62
N ASP A 45 -22.23 13.84 -3.37
CA ASP A 45 -22.28 12.64 -2.52
C ASP A 45 -21.34 11.52 -2.96
N ARG A 46 -21.14 11.33 -4.27
CA ARG A 46 -20.15 10.34 -4.75
C ARG A 46 -18.73 10.74 -4.36
N ARG A 47 -18.43 12.04 -4.38
CA ARG A 47 -17.11 12.58 -4.04
C ARG A 47 -16.90 12.73 -2.52
N ASN A 48 -17.95 12.97 -1.75
CA ASN A 48 -17.89 12.88 -0.28
C ASN A 48 -17.53 11.47 0.21
N SER A 49 -18.00 10.45 -0.50
CA SER A 49 -17.83 9.05 -0.09
C SER A 49 -16.38 8.57 -0.03
N PHE A 50 -15.44 9.20 -0.77
CA PHE A 50 -14.02 8.82 -0.76
C PHE A 50 -13.18 9.60 0.25
N GLY A 51 -13.65 10.77 0.72
CA GLY A 51 -12.89 11.63 1.63
C GLY A 51 -12.51 10.92 2.94
N LYS A 52 -13.44 10.16 3.52
CA LYS A 52 -13.20 9.40 4.76
C LYS A 52 -12.22 8.24 4.53
N PRO A 53 -12.41 7.37 3.52
CA PRO A 53 -11.41 6.36 3.17
C PRO A 53 -10.00 6.94 2.94
N LEU A 54 -9.88 8.06 2.23
CA LEU A 54 -8.59 8.72 1.96
C LEU A 54 -7.95 9.24 3.25
N PHE A 55 -8.74 9.86 4.13
CA PHE A 55 -8.28 10.30 5.44
C PHE A 55 -7.84 9.12 6.31
N ASP A 56 -8.60 8.03 6.33
CA ASP A 56 -8.23 6.83 7.09
C ASP A 56 -6.93 6.19 6.59
N SER A 57 -6.70 6.21 5.28
CA SER A 57 -5.41 5.79 4.70
C SER A 57 -4.26 6.70 5.13
N LEU A 58 -4.48 8.01 5.26
CA LEU A 58 -3.46 8.94 5.76
C LEU A 58 -3.09 8.62 7.22
N LEU A 59 -4.08 8.36 8.08
CA LEU A 59 -3.85 8.02 9.49
C LEU A 59 -3.05 6.71 9.62
N ARG A 60 -3.45 5.66 8.89
CA ARG A 60 -2.68 4.40 8.83
C ARG A 60 -1.28 4.61 8.30
N PHE A 61 -1.12 5.47 7.30
CA PHE A 61 0.19 5.79 6.73
C PHE A 61 1.12 6.42 7.77
N PHE A 62 0.64 7.38 8.56
CA PHE A 62 1.44 7.97 9.64
C PHE A 62 1.83 6.95 10.71
N ASP A 63 0.87 6.12 11.15
CA ASP A 63 1.15 5.07 12.14
C ASP A 63 2.26 4.12 11.67
N ARG A 64 2.22 3.71 10.39
CA ARG A 64 3.27 2.87 9.77
C ARG A 64 4.64 3.55 9.66
N MET A 65 4.68 4.88 9.53
CA MET A 65 5.94 5.63 9.57
C MET A 65 6.50 5.76 11.00
N GLY A 66 5.85 5.15 12.00
CA GLY A 66 6.21 5.30 13.42
C GLY A 66 5.75 6.64 14.00
N MET A 67 4.88 7.37 13.32
CA MET A 67 4.34 8.64 13.79
C MET A 67 3.07 8.39 14.58
N THR A 68 3.12 8.61 15.90
CA THR A 68 1.96 8.39 16.76
C THR A 68 0.85 9.40 16.46
N VAL A 69 -0.30 8.90 16.02
CA VAL A 69 -1.51 9.69 15.74
C VAL A 69 -2.43 9.70 16.96
N THR A 70 -2.99 10.86 17.29
CA THR A 70 -3.91 11.09 18.41
C THR A 70 -5.01 12.08 18.03
N GLU A 71 -6.14 12.08 18.76
CA GLU A 71 -7.23 13.06 18.61
C GLU A 71 -7.78 13.23 17.18
N GLU A 72 -8.14 12.11 16.57
CA GLU A 72 -8.70 12.06 15.22
C GLU A 72 -10.14 12.58 15.18
N GLU A 73 -10.42 13.45 14.22
CA GLU A 73 -11.77 13.94 13.96
C GLU A 73 -11.98 14.07 12.45
N TYR A 74 -13.10 13.54 11.95
CA TYR A 74 -13.50 13.70 10.56
C TYR A 74 -14.96 14.11 10.48
N LEU A 75 -15.25 15.06 9.60
CA LEU A 75 -16.61 15.50 9.32
C LEU A 75 -16.76 16.00 7.88
N VAL A 76 -18.00 16.17 7.45
CA VAL A 76 -18.34 16.81 6.18
C VAL A 76 -19.08 18.10 6.50
N GLY A 77 -18.43 19.24 6.24
CA GLY A 77 -19.00 20.57 6.44
C GLY A 77 -19.61 21.16 5.16
N GLY A 78 -20.10 22.41 5.24
CA GLY A 78 -20.65 23.13 4.09
C GLY A 78 -19.65 23.47 2.97
N ASP A 79 -18.35 23.21 3.16
CA ASP A 79 -17.30 23.31 2.14
C ASP A 79 -16.58 21.95 1.95
N GLY A 80 -17.28 20.86 2.24
CA GLY A 80 -16.86 19.49 1.98
C GLY A 80 -16.17 18.76 3.15
N PRO A 81 -15.52 17.62 2.85
CA PRO A 81 -14.78 16.80 3.81
C PRO A 81 -13.64 17.52 4.52
N GLU A 82 -13.54 17.30 5.83
CA GLU A 82 -12.51 17.85 6.69
C GLU A 82 -12.04 16.78 7.68
N GLY A 83 -10.73 16.54 7.72
CA GLY A 83 -10.09 15.64 8.69
C GLY A 83 -9.06 16.39 9.54
N TYR A 84 -8.91 15.97 10.78
CA TYR A 84 -7.97 16.53 11.74
C TYR A 84 -7.36 15.41 12.58
N CYS A 85 -6.06 15.49 12.83
CA CYS A 85 -5.41 14.66 13.84
C CYS A 85 -4.19 15.38 14.41
N LEU A 86 -3.74 14.95 15.58
CA LEU A 86 -2.49 15.37 16.20
C LEU A 86 -1.45 14.29 16.02
N VAL A 87 -0.29 14.66 15.50
CA VAL A 87 0.83 13.72 15.28
C VAL A 87 1.98 14.11 16.18
N LEU A 88 2.54 13.12 16.89
CA LEU A 88 3.76 13.30 17.67
C LEU A 88 4.97 13.38 16.73
N GLY A 89 5.73 14.46 16.79
CA GLY A 89 6.92 14.63 15.95
C GLY A 89 7.21 16.06 15.53
N GLY A 90 8.31 16.24 14.80
CA GLY A 90 8.70 17.53 14.25
C GLY A 90 7.86 17.91 13.02
N ALA A 91 7.55 19.21 12.88
CA ALA A 91 6.67 19.68 11.82
C ALA A 91 7.19 19.37 10.39
N ASP A 92 8.50 19.45 10.18
CA ASP A 92 9.13 19.11 8.89
C ASP A 92 9.07 17.61 8.57
N GLU A 93 9.21 16.76 9.59
CA GLU A 93 9.18 15.31 9.43
C GLU A 93 7.78 14.84 9.01
N VAL A 94 6.76 15.31 9.74
CA VAL A 94 5.36 15.03 9.40
C VAL A 94 4.99 15.64 8.06
N LYS A 95 5.55 16.81 7.70
CA LYS A 95 5.33 17.42 6.38
C LYS A 95 5.91 16.59 5.24
N ARG A 96 7.12 16.03 5.40
CA ARG A 96 7.69 15.09 4.42
C ARG A 96 6.84 13.84 4.27
N GLY A 97 6.37 13.26 5.38
CA GLY A 97 5.43 12.13 5.36
C GLY A 97 4.13 12.46 4.61
N ALA A 98 3.53 13.62 4.90
CA ALA A 98 2.33 14.09 4.21
C ALA A 98 2.54 14.26 2.70
N VAL A 99 3.66 14.85 2.27
CA VAL A 99 3.98 14.99 0.85
C VAL A 99 4.23 13.64 0.19
N HIS A 100 4.92 12.72 0.87
CA HIS A 100 5.09 11.35 0.38
C HIS A 100 3.73 10.66 0.16
N PHE A 101 2.78 10.82 1.09
CA PHE A 101 1.43 10.30 0.93
C PHE A 101 0.70 10.93 -0.27
N GLU A 102 0.76 12.25 -0.43
CA GLU A 102 0.16 12.96 -1.57
C GLU A 102 0.70 12.46 -2.93
N GLU A 103 1.98 12.08 -2.99
CA GLU A 103 2.63 11.67 -4.23
C GLU A 103 2.50 10.18 -4.56
N ASN A 104 2.35 9.32 -3.55
CA ASN A 104 2.39 7.86 -3.73
C ASN A 104 1.04 7.16 -3.53
N HIS A 105 0.07 7.79 -2.87
CA HIS A 105 -1.26 7.22 -2.73
C HIS A 105 -2.05 7.33 -4.05
N PRO A 106 -2.84 6.31 -4.48
CA PRO A 106 -3.60 6.36 -5.73
C PRO A 106 -4.49 7.60 -5.88
N TRP A 107 -5.05 8.06 -4.76
CA TRP A 107 -5.86 9.28 -4.66
C TRP A 107 -5.14 10.44 -3.97
N GLY A 108 -3.83 10.35 -3.76
CA GLY A 108 -3.01 11.37 -3.09
C GLY A 108 -3.09 12.72 -3.79
N ASP A 109 -3.28 12.73 -5.12
CA ASP A 109 -3.55 13.93 -5.89
C ASP A 109 -4.82 14.69 -5.43
N LEU A 110 -5.78 14.04 -4.79
CA LEU A 110 -6.98 14.68 -4.27
C LEU A 110 -6.86 15.05 -2.79
N ALA A 111 -5.80 14.63 -2.11
CA ALA A 111 -5.52 15.00 -0.74
C ALA A 111 -4.88 16.39 -0.68
N ASP A 112 -5.32 17.21 0.27
CA ASP A 112 -4.68 18.45 0.65
C ASP A 112 -4.33 18.38 2.14
N VAL A 113 -3.06 18.08 2.44
CA VAL A 113 -2.57 17.85 3.80
C VAL A 113 -1.68 19.00 4.27
N ASP A 114 -2.21 19.77 5.22
CA ASP A 114 -1.51 20.88 5.85
C ASP A 114 -1.02 20.49 7.25
N ILE A 115 0.22 20.83 7.55
CA ILE A 115 0.84 20.66 8.87
C ILE A 115 0.95 22.03 9.52
N MET A 116 0.39 22.18 10.70
CA MET A 116 0.34 23.42 11.45
C MET A 116 1.04 23.28 12.79
N ASP A 117 1.79 24.31 13.17
CA ASP A 117 2.32 24.45 14.53
C ASP A 117 1.25 24.98 15.51
N GLY A 118 1.62 25.12 16.79
CA GLY A 118 0.72 25.66 17.83
C GLY A 118 0.30 27.12 17.61
N ALA A 119 0.98 27.84 16.71
CA ALA A 119 0.64 29.20 16.29
C ALA A 119 -0.19 29.23 14.98
N LEU A 120 -0.68 28.08 14.50
CA LEU A 120 -1.39 27.91 13.23
C LEU A 120 -0.58 28.30 12.00
N ARG A 121 0.75 28.33 12.09
CA ARG A 121 1.60 28.57 10.93
C ARG A 121 1.73 27.28 10.15
N CYS A 122 1.39 27.33 8.87
CA CYS A 122 1.57 26.19 7.98
C CYS A 122 3.06 25.99 7.66
N VAL A 123 3.51 24.73 7.69
CA VAL A 123 4.81 24.37 7.14
C VAL A 123 4.73 24.38 5.62
N GLU A 124 5.42 25.33 5.01
CA GLU A 124 5.48 25.46 3.56
C GLU A 124 6.44 24.45 2.93
N ARG A 125 6.11 23.97 1.72
CA ARG A 125 6.98 23.06 0.95
C ARG A 125 8.39 23.64 0.73
N ARG A 126 8.49 24.94 0.45
CA ARG A 126 9.77 25.64 0.22
C ARG A 126 10.66 25.67 1.46
N ALA A 127 10.06 25.81 2.64
CA ALA A 127 10.80 25.84 3.91
C ALA A 127 11.39 24.46 4.27
N SER A 128 10.82 23.37 3.73
CA SER A 128 11.27 22.00 3.97
C SER A 128 12.04 21.38 2.79
N ASP A 129 12.55 22.18 1.85
CA ASP A 129 13.28 21.74 0.64
C ASP A 129 12.50 20.75 -0.25
N LEU A 130 11.16 20.92 -0.32
CA LEU A 130 10.27 20.07 -1.10
C LEU A 130 9.88 20.72 -2.43
N PRO A 131 9.73 19.94 -3.52
CA PRO A 131 9.37 20.46 -4.82
C PRO A 131 7.97 21.11 -4.81
N PRO A 132 7.74 22.08 -5.73
CA PRO A 132 6.43 22.70 -5.87
C PRO A 132 5.38 21.65 -6.21
N ARG A 133 4.15 21.88 -5.73
CA ARG A 133 3.05 20.95 -5.93
C ARG A 133 2.71 20.83 -7.42
N ARG A 134 2.65 19.60 -7.92
CA ARG A 134 2.28 19.30 -9.31
C ARG A 134 0.78 19.50 -9.53
N CYS A 135 0.41 20.14 -10.64
CA CYS A 135 -0.97 20.26 -11.11
C CYS A 135 -1.44 18.89 -11.64
N TYR A 136 -2.55 18.38 -11.13
CA TYR A 136 -3.09 17.09 -11.60
C TYR A 136 -3.79 17.17 -12.96
N VAL A 137 -4.01 18.37 -13.49
CA VAL A 137 -4.61 18.57 -14.81
C VAL A 137 -3.54 18.59 -15.91
N CYS A 138 -2.45 19.33 -15.72
CA CYS A 138 -1.43 19.53 -16.77
C CYS A 138 -0.01 19.05 -16.41
N GLY A 139 0.23 18.63 -15.16
CA GLY A 139 1.57 18.23 -14.71
C GLY A 139 2.54 19.38 -14.39
N GLY A 140 2.17 20.64 -14.64
CA GLY A 140 2.97 21.82 -14.29
C GLY A 140 2.87 22.23 -12.82
N THR A 141 3.28 23.47 -12.48
CA THR A 141 3.21 23.99 -11.11
C THR A 141 1.78 24.40 -10.74
N ALA A 142 1.19 23.77 -9.72
CA ALA A 142 -0.22 23.99 -9.35
C ALA A 142 -0.52 25.44 -8.93
N SER A 143 0.40 26.12 -8.23
CA SER A 143 0.18 27.51 -7.80
C SER A 143 0.10 28.48 -8.99
N GLU A 144 0.85 28.24 -10.05
CA GLU A 144 0.82 29.04 -11.28
C GLU A 144 -0.52 28.83 -12.01
N CYS A 145 -0.97 27.59 -12.14
CA CYS A 145 -2.27 27.26 -12.74
C CYS A 145 -3.44 27.90 -11.98
N ILE A 146 -3.38 27.95 -10.64
CA ILE A 146 -4.43 28.56 -9.80
C ILE A 146 -4.47 30.07 -10.02
N VAL A 147 -3.32 30.75 -9.98
CA VAL A 147 -3.24 32.21 -10.17
C VAL A 147 -3.69 32.60 -11.58
N ALA A 148 -3.24 31.85 -12.60
CA ALA A 148 -3.59 32.10 -13.99
C ALA A 148 -5.01 31.64 -14.35
N ARG A 149 -5.72 30.92 -13.47
CA ARG A 149 -6.99 30.24 -13.76
C ARG A 149 -6.89 29.41 -15.06
N ALA A 150 -5.81 28.65 -15.18
CA ALA A 150 -5.42 27.98 -16.43
C ALA A 150 -6.35 26.83 -16.86
N HIS A 151 -7.24 26.37 -15.97
CA HIS A 151 -8.11 25.21 -16.22
C HIS A 151 -9.57 25.51 -15.89
N THR A 152 -10.49 24.98 -16.69
CA THR A 152 -11.93 25.09 -16.43
C THR A 152 -12.39 24.12 -15.35
N VAL A 153 -13.63 24.30 -14.88
CA VAL A 153 -14.25 23.39 -13.90
C VAL A 153 -14.45 22.00 -14.52
N GLU A 154 -14.79 21.94 -15.81
CA GLU A 154 -15.01 20.70 -16.56
C GLU A 154 -13.70 19.90 -16.72
N GLU A 155 -12.60 20.57 -17.09
CA GLU A 155 -11.29 19.93 -17.19
C GLU A 155 -10.84 19.36 -15.84
N THR A 156 -11.01 20.16 -14.78
CA THR A 156 -10.71 19.76 -13.41
C THR A 156 -11.56 18.55 -13.01
N ASN A 157 -12.86 18.59 -13.30
CA ASN A 157 -13.78 17.51 -12.97
C ASN A 157 -13.43 16.20 -13.69
N ARG A 158 -13.07 16.26 -14.98
CA ARG A 158 -12.63 15.09 -15.74
C ARG A 158 -11.42 14.42 -15.06
N CYS A 159 -10.38 15.19 -14.73
CA CYS A 159 -9.21 14.64 -14.05
C CYS A 159 -9.54 14.11 -12.66
N VAL A 160 -10.44 14.74 -11.91
CA VAL A 160 -10.93 14.21 -10.62
C VAL A 160 -11.57 12.84 -10.82
N LEU A 161 -12.44 12.67 -11.82
CA LEU A 161 -13.07 11.38 -12.10
C LEU A 161 -12.04 10.32 -12.49
N GLU A 162 -11.08 10.64 -13.36
CA GLU A 162 -9.97 9.75 -13.73
C GLU A 162 -9.14 9.33 -12.50
N ILE A 163 -8.87 10.23 -11.56
CA ILE A 163 -8.19 9.91 -10.31
C ILE A 163 -9.04 8.97 -9.44
N LEU A 164 -10.35 9.19 -9.36
CA LEU A 164 -11.26 8.35 -8.59
C LEU A 164 -11.46 6.96 -9.20
N GLU A 165 -11.27 6.81 -10.51
CA GLU A 165 -11.25 5.51 -11.20
C GLU A 165 -9.98 4.71 -10.93
N ARG A 166 -8.88 5.36 -10.49
CA ARG A 166 -7.70 4.63 -10.00
C ARG A 166 -8.15 3.72 -8.87
N PRO A 167 -7.65 2.48 -8.82
CA PRO A 167 -8.11 1.50 -7.86
C PRO A 167 -8.00 2.09 -6.44
N ALA A 168 -9.17 2.30 -5.83
CA ALA A 168 -9.27 2.61 -4.42
C ALA A 168 -8.34 1.68 -3.64
N PRO A 169 -7.67 2.16 -2.57
CA PRO A 169 -7.27 1.25 -1.50
C PRO A 169 -8.58 0.62 -1.00
N LYS A 170 -8.88 -0.59 -1.50
CA LYS A 170 -10.11 -1.28 -1.12
C LYS A 170 -10.09 -1.41 0.39
N LYS A 171 -11.22 -1.12 1.06
CA LYS A 171 -11.45 -1.60 2.42
C LYS A 171 -11.06 -3.07 2.46
N GLY A 172 -9.96 -3.37 3.15
CA GLY A 172 -9.46 -4.70 3.45
C GLY A 172 -9.36 -5.65 2.25
N ARG A 173 -8.26 -5.59 1.49
CA ARG A 173 -7.62 -6.87 1.16
C ARG A 173 -7.13 -7.41 2.49
N SER A 174 -7.92 -8.28 3.12
CA SER A 174 -7.47 -8.96 4.33
C SER A 174 -6.36 -9.93 3.94
N ILE A 175 -5.53 -10.24 4.92
CA ILE A 175 -4.47 -11.24 4.82
C ILE A 175 -5.07 -12.56 4.30
N SER A 176 -6.21 -12.97 4.86
CA SER A 176 -6.94 -14.16 4.45
C SER A 176 -7.44 -14.09 3.00
N SER A 177 -7.86 -12.91 2.51
CA SER A 177 -8.32 -12.76 1.11
C SER A 177 -7.18 -12.90 0.09
N LEU A 178 -5.99 -12.41 0.42
CA LEU A 178 -4.79 -12.56 -0.41
C LEU A 178 -4.29 -14.01 -0.38
N ALA A 179 -4.29 -14.63 0.80
CA ALA A 179 -3.95 -16.03 0.98
C ALA A 179 -4.89 -16.96 0.19
N ALA A 180 -6.20 -16.69 0.21
CA ALA A 180 -7.18 -17.43 -0.57
C ALA A 180 -6.92 -17.34 -2.08
N LYS A 181 -6.47 -16.19 -2.59
CA LYS A 181 -6.10 -16.03 -4.00
C LYS A 181 -4.85 -16.83 -4.37
N ALA A 182 -3.88 -16.94 -3.48
CA ALA A 182 -2.71 -17.80 -3.68
C ALA A 182 -3.10 -19.30 -3.68
N ALA A 183 -3.99 -19.72 -2.78
CA ALA A 183 -4.52 -21.09 -2.76
C ALA A 183 -5.30 -21.41 -4.06
N GLU A 184 -6.15 -20.49 -4.52
CA GLU A 184 -6.90 -20.62 -5.77
C GLU A 184 -5.95 -20.71 -6.98
N ALA A 185 -4.94 -19.85 -7.05
CA ALA A 185 -3.94 -19.88 -8.12
C ALA A 185 -3.18 -21.21 -8.17
N LEU A 186 -2.83 -21.79 -7.01
CA LEU A 186 -2.19 -23.10 -6.94
C LEU A 186 -3.10 -24.22 -7.46
N LEU A 187 -4.38 -24.20 -7.08
CA LEU A 187 -5.35 -25.18 -7.57
C LEU A 187 -5.56 -25.06 -9.09
N PHE A 188 -5.63 -23.84 -9.62
CA PHE A 188 -5.72 -23.62 -11.07
C PHE A 188 -4.47 -24.06 -11.82
N GLU A 189 -3.28 -23.81 -11.26
CA GLU A 189 -2.04 -24.36 -11.82
C GLU A 189 -2.15 -25.89 -11.85
N THR A 190 -2.46 -26.52 -10.72
CA THR A 190 -2.56 -27.98 -10.60
C THR A 190 -3.58 -28.58 -11.58
N ALA A 191 -4.72 -27.91 -11.79
CA ALA A 191 -5.80 -28.36 -12.68
C ALA A 191 -5.62 -28.02 -14.17
N ALA A 192 -4.61 -27.20 -14.53
CA ALA A 192 -4.40 -26.84 -15.93
C ALA A 192 -4.02 -28.09 -16.75
N ALA A 193 -4.63 -28.26 -17.92
CA ALA A 193 -4.33 -29.35 -18.85
C ALA A 193 -4.51 -28.86 -20.30
N PRO A 194 -3.72 -29.34 -21.26
CA PRO A 194 -2.58 -30.26 -21.11
C PRO A 194 -1.29 -29.57 -20.65
N LYS A 195 -0.42 -30.29 -19.91
CA LYS A 195 0.94 -29.84 -19.56
C LYS A 195 2.00 -30.84 -20.04
N PRO A 196 2.54 -30.69 -21.27
CA PRO A 196 3.50 -31.64 -21.82
C PRO A 196 4.70 -31.91 -20.91
N GLY A 197 4.89 -33.17 -20.52
CA GLY A 197 5.99 -33.63 -19.68
C GLY A 197 5.81 -33.42 -18.17
N LEU A 198 4.81 -32.64 -17.74
CA LEU A 198 4.49 -32.40 -16.33
C LEU A 198 3.27 -33.23 -15.91
N VAL A 199 3.00 -33.25 -14.60
CA VAL A 199 1.78 -33.82 -14.04
C VAL A 199 0.60 -32.87 -14.30
N ASP A 200 -0.50 -33.42 -14.81
CA ASP A 200 -1.78 -32.75 -14.99
C ASP A 200 -2.95 -33.72 -14.71
N PRO A 201 -4.23 -33.28 -14.75
CA PRO A 201 -5.38 -34.16 -14.55
C PRO A 201 -5.51 -35.35 -15.52
N LEU A 202 -4.85 -35.31 -16.69
CA LEU A 202 -4.96 -36.31 -17.76
C LEU A 202 -3.79 -37.30 -17.75
N THR A 203 -2.61 -36.89 -17.26
CA THR A 203 -1.39 -37.71 -17.27
C THR A 203 -0.41 -37.33 -16.16
N ASN A 204 0.37 -38.31 -15.71
CA ASN A 204 1.50 -38.07 -14.80
C ASN A 204 2.73 -37.50 -15.54
N GLY A 205 2.64 -37.29 -16.85
CA GLY A 205 3.75 -36.82 -17.67
C GLY A 205 4.92 -37.81 -17.64
N ALA A 206 6.13 -37.31 -17.38
CA ALA A 206 7.33 -38.15 -17.24
C ALA A 206 7.50 -38.77 -15.84
N HIS A 207 6.63 -38.42 -14.89
CA HIS A 207 6.77 -38.82 -13.50
C HIS A 207 6.20 -40.21 -13.22
N LYS A 208 6.83 -40.92 -12.28
CA LYS A 208 6.38 -42.24 -11.79
C LYS A 208 6.05 -42.26 -10.30
N ASP A 209 6.44 -41.19 -9.61
CA ASP A 209 6.39 -41.00 -8.16
C ASP A 209 5.27 -40.04 -7.71
N MET A 210 4.60 -39.37 -8.65
CA MET A 210 3.55 -38.40 -8.39
C MET A 210 2.47 -38.44 -9.48
N ASP A 211 1.28 -37.99 -9.09
CA ASP A 211 0.09 -37.86 -9.92
C ASP A 211 -0.68 -36.59 -9.53
N TYR A 212 -1.77 -36.32 -10.24
CA TYR A 212 -2.65 -35.18 -9.99
C TYR A 212 -3.13 -35.13 -8.53
N PHE A 213 -3.48 -36.27 -7.92
CA PHE A 213 -3.95 -36.33 -6.53
C PHE A 213 -2.84 -36.05 -5.51
N THR A 214 -1.59 -36.35 -5.85
CA THR A 214 -0.41 -35.98 -5.07
C THR A 214 -0.22 -34.46 -5.07
N PHE A 215 -0.44 -33.80 -6.21
CA PHE A 215 -0.48 -32.34 -6.30
C PHE A 215 -1.64 -31.73 -5.50
N LEU A 216 -2.84 -32.31 -5.55
CA LEU A 216 -3.97 -31.83 -4.73
C LEU A 216 -3.71 -31.96 -3.22
N ARG A 217 -3.13 -33.08 -2.76
CA ARG A 217 -2.71 -33.25 -1.36
C ARG A 217 -1.69 -32.20 -0.95
N SER A 218 -0.70 -31.95 -1.82
CA SER A 218 0.28 -30.91 -1.62
C SER A 218 -0.35 -29.51 -1.53
N ALA A 219 -1.29 -29.18 -2.42
CA ALA A 219 -1.98 -27.89 -2.42
C ALA A 219 -2.79 -27.69 -1.14
N ALA A 220 -3.52 -28.71 -0.69
CA ALA A 220 -4.27 -28.68 0.57
C ALA A 220 -3.34 -28.47 1.78
N ALA A 221 -2.19 -29.15 1.83
CA ALA A 221 -1.21 -28.99 2.91
C ALA A 221 -0.56 -27.60 2.94
N LEU A 222 -0.44 -26.95 1.77
CA LEU A 222 0.15 -25.62 1.64
C LEU A 222 -0.84 -24.48 1.89
N ALA A 223 -2.15 -24.71 1.81
CA ALA A 223 -3.16 -23.65 1.92
C ALA A 223 -3.01 -22.72 3.16
N PRO A 224 -2.73 -23.21 4.38
CA PRO A 224 -2.54 -22.34 5.54
C PRO A 224 -1.27 -21.48 5.48
N TRP A 225 -0.26 -21.92 4.72
CA TRP A 225 1.04 -21.24 4.65
C TRP A 225 0.99 -19.96 3.83
N TRP A 226 0.03 -19.82 2.92
CA TRP A 226 -0.14 -18.58 2.16
C TRP A 226 -0.50 -17.41 3.09
N GLU A 227 -1.32 -17.65 4.11
CA GLU A 227 -1.66 -16.63 5.11
C GLU A 227 -0.43 -16.22 5.93
N VAL A 228 0.43 -17.19 6.30
CA VAL A 228 1.70 -16.92 6.97
C VAL A 228 2.61 -16.02 6.14
N PHE A 229 2.75 -16.27 4.84
CA PHE A 229 3.60 -15.44 3.97
C PHE A 229 3.02 -14.03 3.75
N VAL A 230 1.70 -13.92 3.57
CA VAL A 230 1.03 -12.61 3.47
C VAL A 230 1.21 -11.83 4.78
N GLN A 231 1.01 -12.47 5.94
CA GLN A 231 1.16 -11.84 7.26
C GLN A 231 2.59 -11.33 7.47
N LEU A 232 3.61 -12.11 7.12
CA LEU A 232 5.01 -11.67 7.21
C LEU A 232 5.26 -10.40 6.40
N GLY A 233 4.71 -10.30 5.19
CA GLY A 233 4.82 -9.10 4.37
C GLY A 233 4.05 -7.91 4.96
N TRP A 234 2.86 -8.20 5.51
CA TRP A 234 1.97 -7.21 6.12
C TRP A 234 2.61 -6.55 7.34
N ASP A 235 3.24 -7.35 8.21
CA ASP A 235 3.82 -6.89 9.48
C ASP A 235 5.25 -6.38 9.35
N PHE A 236 5.89 -6.55 8.18
CA PHE A 236 7.34 -6.39 8.04
C PHE A 236 7.88 -5.05 8.53
N GLY A 237 7.21 -3.93 8.20
CA GLY A 237 7.56 -2.58 8.66
C GLY A 237 8.98 -2.07 8.35
N GLY A 238 9.86 -2.87 7.75
CA GLY A 238 11.25 -2.53 7.50
C GLY A 238 11.46 -1.69 6.25
N GLU A 239 12.52 -0.88 6.25
CA GLU A 239 12.87 0.01 5.14
C GLU A 239 13.39 -0.76 3.91
N GLU A 240 14.10 -1.88 4.14
CA GLU A 240 14.78 -2.65 3.10
C GLU A 240 14.08 -4.00 2.83
N PRO A 241 13.35 -4.16 1.70
CA PRO A 241 12.60 -5.39 1.41
C PRO A 241 13.44 -6.67 1.40
N ALA A 242 14.74 -6.56 1.11
CA ALA A 242 15.67 -7.70 1.12
C ALA A 242 15.83 -8.37 2.50
N GLN A 243 15.46 -7.69 3.60
CA GLN A 243 15.46 -8.27 4.94
C GLN A 243 14.28 -9.20 5.21
N LEU A 244 13.26 -9.19 4.34
CA LEU A 244 12.11 -10.09 4.43
C LEU A 244 12.47 -11.52 4.00
N LEU A 245 13.48 -11.69 3.13
CA LEU A 245 13.85 -12.98 2.56
C LEU A 245 14.27 -14.03 3.61
N PRO A 246 15.12 -13.74 4.62
CA PRO A 246 15.42 -14.70 5.69
C PRO A 246 14.19 -15.18 6.48
N LEU A 247 13.23 -14.28 6.74
CA LEU A 247 11.98 -14.62 7.44
C LEU A 247 11.12 -15.55 6.59
N LEU A 248 11.00 -15.25 5.29
CA LEU A 248 10.29 -16.10 4.32
C LEU A 248 10.96 -17.47 4.18
N ARG A 249 12.30 -17.55 4.19
CA ARG A 249 13.03 -18.83 4.15
C ARG A 249 12.71 -19.71 5.35
N ALA A 250 12.69 -19.14 6.56
CA ALA A 250 12.37 -19.90 7.77
C ALA A 250 10.99 -20.55 7.69
N ARG A 251 9.96 -19.78 7.32
CA ARG A 251 8.59 -20.31 7.12
C ARG A 251 8.46 -21.20 5.89
N GLY A 252 9.21 -20.93 4.83
CA GLY A 252 9.27 -21.74 3.62
C GLY A 252 9.76 -23.16 3.89
N LEU A 253 10.74 -23.33 4.78
CA LEU A 253 11.20 -24.66 5.20
C LEU A 253 10.14 -25.44 5.98
N GLU A 254 9.32 -24.75 6.77
CA GLU A 254 8.20 -25.39 7.49
C GLU A 254 7.08 -25.80 6.52
N ALA A 255 6.73 -24.92 5.56
CA ALA A 255 5.79 -25.23 4.49
C ALA A 255 6.27 -26.42 3.63
N GLU A 256 7.57 -26.48 3.31
CA GLU A 256 8.17 -27.59 2.59
C GLU A 256 8.03 -28.91 3.36
N ARG A 257 8.26 -28.90 4.68
CA ARG A 257 8.06 -30.10 5.51
C ARG A 257 6.61 -30.55 5.52
N ALA A 258 5.66 -29.62 5.64
CA ALA A 258 4.23 -29.93 5.60
C ALA A 258 3.82 -30.55 4.24
N MET A 259 4.33 -29.98 3.15
CA MET A 259 4.16 -30.50 1.80
C MET A 259 4.70 -31.94 1.68
N LEU A 260 5.96 -32.16 2.05
CA LEU A 260 6.61 -33.47 1.98
C LEU A 260 5.90 -34.51 2.85
N ALA A 261 5.43 -34.12 4.04
CA ALA A 261 4.66 -35.03 4.90
C ALA A 261 3.35 -35.47 4.22
N ALA A 262 2.64 -34.54 3.56
CA ALA A 262 1.38 -34.83 2.88
C ALA A 262 1.55 -35.65 1.58
N THR A 263 2.73 -35.57 0.94
CA THR A 263 3.04 -36.25 -0.32
C THR A 263 3.88 -37.52 -0.14
N GLY A 264 4.17 -37.93 1.11
CA GLY A 264 5.02 -39.11 1.35
C GLY A 264 6.49 -38.92 0.94
N GLY A 265 6.99 -37.68 1.02
CA GLY A 265 8.37 -37.32 0.67
C GLY A 265 8.57 -36.91 -0.78
N VAL A 266 7.51 -36.88 -1.60
CA VAL A 266 7.60 -36.53 -3.01
C VAL A 266 7.66 -35.01 -3.19
N ASN A 267 8.63 -34.54 -3.96
CA ASN A 267 8.82 -33.13 -4.24
C ASN A 267 7.83 -32.63 -5.31
N THR A 268 6.76 -31.98 -4.88
CA THR A 268 5.74 -31.38 -5.77
C THR A 268 5.97 -29.88 -5.94
N HIS A 269 5.50 -29.06 -4.99
CA HIS A 269 5.41 -27.61 -5.10
C HIS A 269 6.58 -26.87 -4.44
N LYS A 270 7.75 -27.49 -4.23
CA LYS A 270 8.87 -26.85 -3.52
C LYS A 270 9.31 -25.53 -4.15
N GLY A 271 9.43 -25.49 -5.49
CA GLY A 271 9.75 -24.26 -6.21
C GLY A 271 8.65 -23.20 -6.08
N LEU A 272 7.39 -23.63 -6.04
CA LEU A 272 6.24 -22.75 -5.92
C LEU A 272 6.11 -22.15 -4.52
N ILE A 273 6.47 -22.88 -3.45
CA ILE A 273 6.56 -22.33 -2.09
C ILE A 273 7.46 -21.09 -2.07
N PHE A 274 8.60 -21.15 -2.76
CA PHE A 274 9.51 -20.01 -2.86
C PHE A 274 8.89 -18.85 -3.66
N SER A 275 8.53 -19.09 -4.92
CA SER A 275 8.08 -18.03 -5.83
C SER A 275 6.76 -17.41 -5.39
N LEU A 276 5.75 -18.23 -5.08
CA LEU A 276 4.44 -17.74 -4.64
C LEU A 276 4.49 -17.19 -3.21
N GLY A 277 5.33 -17.75 -2.34
CA GLY A 277 5.54 -17.21 -0.98
C GLY A 277 6.09 -15.78 -1.00
N ILE A 278 7.06 -15.49 -1.88
CA ILE A 278 7.59 -14.13 -2.06
C ILE A 278 6.51 -13.18 -2.62
N LEU A 279 5.71 -13.62 -3.58
CA LEU A 279 4.60 -12.82 -4.11
C LEU A 279 3.51 -12.56 -3.07
N CYS A 280 3.21 -13.54 -2.20
CA CYS A 280 2.29 -13.38 -1.08
C CYS A 280 2.80 -12.32 -0.10
N ALA A 281 4.09 -12.36 0.24
CA ALA A 281 4.71 -11.38 1.12
C ALA A 281 4.73 -9.98 0.49
N ALA A 282 5.07 -9.87 -0.80
CA ALA A 282 4.97 -8.61 -1.54
C ALA A 282 3.53 -8.07 -1.52
N ALA A 283 2.53 -8.92 -1.78
CA ALA A 283 1.13 -8.54 -1.74
C ALA A 283 0.68 -8.08 -0.35
N GLY A 284 1.12 -8.78 0.70
CA GLY A 284 0.87 -8.40 2.10
C GLY A 284 1.45 -7.02 2.42
N ASN A 285 2.69 -6.76 2.02
CA ASN A 285 3.33 -5.47 2.26
C ASN A 285 2.66 -4.33 1.50
N LEU A 286 2.37 -4.53 0.21
CA LEU A 286 1.67 -3.54 -0.62
C LEU A 286 0.28 -3.24 -0.08
N ALA A 287 -0.47 -4.27 0.32
CA ALA A 287 -1.80 -4.11 0.90
C ALA A 287 -1.74 -3.40 2.26
N ALA A 288 -0.77 -3.77 3.12
CA ALA A 288 -0.53 -3.10 4.37
C ALA A 288 -0.15 -1.63 4.16
N ALA A 289 0.52 -1.29 3.07
CA ALA A 289 0.90 0.07 2.69
C ALA A 289 -0.20 0.86 1.96
N ASP A 290 -1.41 0.30 1.80
CA ASP A 290 -2.50 0.86 0.98
C ASP A 290 -2.10 1.11 -0.49
N VAL A 291 -1.05 0.42 -0.97
CA VAL A 291 -0.61 0.43 -2.37
C VAL A 291 -1.42 -0.60 -3.16
N PRO A 292 -1.89 -0.29 -4.38
CA PRO A 292 -2.59 -1.26 -5.21
C PRO A 292 -1.75 -2.51 -5.46
N VAL A 293 -2.24 -3.67 -5.00
CA VAL A 293 -1.68 -4.98 -5.38
C VAL A 293 -2.12 -5.30 -6.81
N THR A 294 -1.21 -5.10 -7.76
CA THR A 294 -1.31 -5.46 -9.19
C THR A 294 -0.16 -6.39 -9.54
N ASP A 295 -0.18 -7.00 -10.73
CA ASP A 295 0.93 -7.82 -11.22
C ASP A 295 2.24 -7.04 -11.29
N GLN A 296 2.22 -5.77 -11.70
CA GLN A 296 3.43 -4.94 -11.77
C GLN A 296 3.97 -4.57 -10.38
N THR A 297 3.10 -4.12 -9.46
CA THR A 297 3.56 -3.70 -8.12
C THR A 297 4.04 -4.90 -7.29
N CYS A 298 3.33 -6.03 -7.36
CA CYS A 298 3.76 -7.28 -6.73
C CYS A 298 5.11 -7.74 -7.26
N SER A 299 5.28 -7.79 -8.59
CA SER A 299 6.51 -8.30 -9.20
C SER A 299 7.69 -7.38 -8.89
N ALA A 300 7.49 -6.05 -8.94
CA ALA A 300 8.53 -5.09 -8.60
C ALA A 300 8.97 -5.20 -7.13
N TYR A 301 8.02 -5.34 -6.20
CA TYR A 301 8.36 -5.50 -4.78
C TYR A 301 9.00 -6.87 -4.50
N ALA A 302 8.48 -7.95 -5.10
CA ALA A 302 9.07 -9.29 -5.03
C ALA A 302 10.53 -9.31 -5.52
N ALA A 303 10.84 -8.59 -6.61
CA ALA A 303 12.21 -8.45 -7.11
C ALA A 303 13.14 -7.80 -6.08
N ARG A 304 12.65 -6.79 -5.33
CA ARG A 304 13.41 -6.15 -4.25
C ARG A 304 13.66 -7.07 -3.06
N ILE A 305 12.70 -7.96 -2.73
CA ILE A 305 12.91 -8.98 -1.68
C ILE A 305 14.09 -9.89 -2.02
N VAL A 306 14.23 -10.28 -3.29
CA VAL A 306 15.29 -11.19 -3.75
C VAL A 306 16.51 -10.48 -4.33
N GLN A 307 16.62 -9.15 -4.18
CA GLN A 307 17.73 -8.40 -4.74
C GLN A 307 19.08 -8.90 -4.17
N GLY A 308 20.06 -9.15 -5.04
CA GLY A 308 21.38 -9.65 -4.63
C GLY A 308 21.37 -11.07 -4.04
N ILE A 309 20.33 -11.87 -4.29
CA ILE A 309 20.23 -13.25 -3.77
C ILE A 309 21.34 -14.15 -4.33
N VAL A 310 21.68 -14.00 -5.62
CA VAL A 310 22.69 -14.83 -6.30
C VAL A 310 24.07 -14.57 -5.70
N GLU A 311 24.46 -13.30 -5.62
CA GLU A 311 25.76 -12.90 -5.07
C GLU A 311 25.89 -13.35 -3.62
N ARG A 312 24.84 -13.21 -2.80
CA ARG A 312 24.85 -13.64 -1.40
C ARG A 312 24.97 -15.16 -1.25
N ASP A 313 24.08 -15.92 -1.89
CA ASP A 313 24.01 -17.37 -1.72
C ASP A 313 25.20 -18.10 -2.37
N PHE A 314 25.83 -17.49 -3.38
CA PHE A 314 26.95 -18.09 -4.14
C PHE A 314 28.31 -17.42 -3.89
N SER A 315 28.41 -16.43 -3.00
CA SER A 315 29.65 -15.72 -2.62
C SER A 315 30.82 -16.64 -2.20
N GLY A 316 30.54 -17.89 -1.81
CA GLY A 316 31.53 -18.87 -1.38
C GLY A 316 31.82 -20.01 -2.38
N LEU A 317 31.30 -19.95 -3.62
CA LEU A 317 31.49 -21.04 -4.59
C LEU A 317 32.97 -21.28 -4.93
N GLU A 318 33.76 -20.22 -5.07
CA GLU A 318 35.20 -20.33 -5.39
C GLU A 318 35.97 -21.05 -4.29
N LYS A 319 35.62 -20.84 -3.01
CA LYS A 319 36.27 -21.50 -1.86
C LYS A 319 35.94 -23.00 -1.74
N LYS A 320 34.83 -23.47 -2.33
CA LYS A 320 34.47 -24.90 -2.37
C LYS A 320 35.20 -25.68 -3.45
N ALA A 321 35.71 -25.01 -4.50
CA ALA A 321 36.46 -25.66 -5.57
C ALA A 321 37.89 -26.03 -5.12
N ASP A 322 38.53 -25.20 -4.32
CA ASP A 322 39.88 -25.46 -3.79
C ASP A 322 39.91 -26.52 -2.67
N ALA A 323 38.82 -26.70 -1.93
CA ALA A 323 38.72 -27.74 -0.89
C ALA A 323 38.48 -29.17 -1.44
N ARG A 324 38.34 -29.32 -2.76
CA ARG A 324 38.15 -30.61 -3.47
C ARG A 324 39.36 -31.00 -4.33
N ARG A 325 40.48 -30.28 -4.24
CA ARG A 325 41.77 -30.64 -4.85
C ARG A 325 42.71 -31.24 -3.82
#